data_AF-A0A080YUL8-F1
#
_entry.id   AF-A0A080YUL8-F1
#
_cell.length_a   1.000
_cell.length_b   1.000
_cell.length_c   1.000
_cell.angle_alpha   90.00
_cell.angle_beta   90.00
_cell.angle_gamma   90.00
#
_symmetry.space_group_name_H-M   'P 1'
#
loop_
_entity.id
_entity.type
_entity.pdbx_description
1 polymer ?
#
loop_
_entity_poly.entity_id
_entity_poly.type
_entity_poly.pdbx_seq_one_letter_code
_entity_poly.pdbx_strand_id
1 'polypeptide(L)'
;MLGPGRSTSTDASAKPKRPHLADGDGGGGEADNDRLSALPDDLLHEMLSRLNALETVGTCVLSARWRHLWRAAPCLDIDEREFTAKQPFFVNFTGNLLRGHEVALLEDLRVYLRCGVLGWSAPWVRRAIGLGEASPCRLKRLHLSHVSSLQPTELASHVSSRCPALEDLKLQECGFLATGYIRIVSSSLKKLVLDGNYDEDGADEFFIFIIDAPALVSLLLGTSYDVDTIVAPNEPHTMPSLVDASIQLSIGDGLATTAYQSGLLAALYNATSLHLLHFGVTLLCRQDYLEFPVLKNLRTLSLDECHISDDFMGLEPYLRKSRNLEKLTLRRCKVLDSRSKKKMGGYLHDPSEDLVDFKCENLKLSEIIYQDGDASIHLLVKFLEGMWRNLPNNKIKLTKVD
;
A
#
# COMPACT_ATOMS: atom_id res chain seq x y z
N MET A 1 -69.45 -29.52 -14.39
CA MET A 1 -70.79 -29.53 -13.79
C MET A 1 -70.86 -28.44 -12.73
N LEU A 2 -71.73 -27.46 -12.99
CA LEU A 2 -72.55 -26.65 -12.05
C LEU A 2 -72.04 -26.48 -10.60
N GLY A 3 -71.86 -25.22 -10.17
CA GLY A 3 -71.89 -24.82 -8.75
C GLY A 3 -73.31 -24.93 -8.14
N PRO A 4 -73.66 -24.26 -7.01
CA PRO A 4 -72.97 -23.16 -6.32
C PRO A 4 -73.00 -23.25 -4.76
N GLY A 5 -72.41 -22.27 -4.06
CA GLY A 5 -72.59 -22.07 -2.62
C GLY A 5 -72.13 -20.67 -2.20
N ARG A 6 -73.06 -19.85 -1.71
CA ARG A 6 -73.05 -18.38 -1.60
C ARG A 6 -72.97 -17.96 -0.12
N SER A 7 -72.40 -16.77 0.12
CA SER A 7 -72.61 -15.83 1.27
C SER A 7 -72.18 -16.32 2.68
N THR A 8 -71.50 -15.54 3.53
CA THR A 8 -71.82 -14.22 4.14
C THR A 8 -70.50 -13.57 4.64
N SER A 9 -70.14 -12.29 4.37
CA SER A 9 -70.58 -11.01 4.97
C SER A 9 -70.73 -10.99 6.49
N THR A 10 -69.88 -10.18 7.15
CA THR A 10 -70.05 -9.36 8.38
C THR A 10 -68.65 -9.14 8.98
N ASP A 11 -68.30 -8.06 9.66
CA ASP A 11 -68.64 -6.64 9.60
C ASP A 11 -67.46 -5.93 10.31
N ALA A 12 -67.32 -4.65 10.08
CA ALA A 12 -66.27 -3.77 10.58
C ALA A 12 -66.22 -3.68 12.12
N SER A 13 -65.04 -3.37 12.65
CA SER A 13 -64.90 -2.74 13.98
C SER A 13 -63.77 -1.72 13.94
N ALA A 14 -64.19 -0.49 13.66
CA ALA A 14 -63.38 0.73 13.76
C ALA A 14 -63.09 1.06 15.23
N LYS A 15 -61.83 1.38 15.54
CA LYS A 15 -61.40 1.87 16.87
C LYS A 15 -61.57 3.40 16.95
N PRO A 16 -61.97 3.96 18.11
CA PRO A 16 -62.31 5.38 18.21
C PRO A 16 -61.07 6.28 18.40
N LYS A 17 -61.13 7.46 17.74
CA LYS A 17 -60.22 8.60 17.92
C LYS A 17 -60.43 9.22 19.32
N ARG A 18 -59.34 9.52 20.04
CA ARG A 18 -59.36 10.33 21.27
C ARG A 18 -59.04 11.80 20.95
N PRO A 19 -59.66 12.77 21.66
CA PRO A 19 -59.56 14.19 21.33
C PRO A 19 -58.30 14.86 21.89
N HIS A 20 -57.91 15.90 21.17
CA HIS A 20 -56.91 16.91 21.47
C HIS A 20 -57.37 17.81 22.62
N LEU A 21 -56.53 18.04 23.62
CA LEU A 21 -56.68 19.09 24.63
C LEU A 21 -55.33 19.78 24.80
N ALA A 22 -55.37 21.10 24.67
CA ALA A 22 -54.25 22.02 24.84
C ALA A 22 -54.28 22.68 26.22
N ASP A 23 -53.13 23.23 26.58
CA ASP A 23 -52.84 24.36 27.48
C ASP A 23 -52.32 24.13 28.91
N GLY A 24 -51.19 24.81 29.15
CA GLY A 24 -50.60 25.25 30.43
C GLY A 24 -49.52 24.32 31.00
N ASP A 25 -48.35 24.75 31.44
CA ASP A 25 -47.76 26.08 31.67
C ASP A 25 -46.28 25.87 32.09
N GLY A 26 -45.44 26.84 31.75
CA GLY A 26 -44.17 27.22 32.39
C GLY A 26 -43.31 26.16 33.09
N GLY A 27 -42.41 25.54 32.34
CA GLY A 27 -41.20 24.91 32.86
C GLY A 27 -40.01 25.32 32.02
N GLY A 28 -39.46 26.51 32.28
CA GLY A 28 -38.22 26.99 31.68
C GLY A 28 -37.05 26.13 32.12
N GLY A 29 -36.88 24.99 31.46
CA GLY A 29 -35.59 24.32 31.40
C GLY A 29 -34.71 25.14 30.47
N GLU A 30 -33.61 25.67 30.99
CA GLU A 30 -32.48 26.08 30.16
C GLU A 30 -32.29 25.01 29.09
N ALA A 31 -32.52 25.39 27.83
CA ALA A 31 -32.11 24.56 26.72
C ALA A 31 -30.62 24.33 26.94
N ASP A 32 -30.28 23.10 27.33
CA ASP A 32 -28.95 22.52 27.20
C ASP A 32 -28.62 22.66 25.71
N ASN A 33 -28.12 23.85 25.35
CA ASN A 33 -27.86 24.24 23.98
C ASN A 33 -26.85 23.23 23.51
N ASP A 34 -27.27 22.33 22.63
CA ASP A 34 -26.42 21.33 22.00
C ASP A 34 -25.31 22.05 21.22
N ARG A 35 -24.24 22.41 21.95
CA ARG A 35 -23.13 23.24 21.46
C ARG A 35 -22.37 22.51 20.37
N LEU A 36 -22.40 21.19 20.42
CA LEU A 36 -21.82 20.31 19.44
C LEU A 36 -22.58 20.43 18.11
N SER A 37 -23.92 20.36 18.14
CA SER A 37 -24.76 20.64 16.97
C SER A 37 -24.83 22.12 16.58
N ALA A 38 -24.17 23.04 17.28
CA ALA A 38 -24.05 24.44 16.87
C ALA A 38 -22.80 24.70 16.01
N LEU A 39 -21.86 23.74 15.92
CA LEU A 39 -20.65 23.89 15.13
C LEU A 39 -20.95 23.93 13.61
N PRO A 40 -20.15 24.62 12.80
CA PRO A 40 -20.21 24.54 11.33
C PRO A 40 -19.95 23.11 10.81
N ASP A 41 -20.54 22.75 9.67
CA ASP A 41 -20.42 21.41 9.09
C ASP A 41 -18.94 21.02 8.85
N ASP A 42 -18.08 21.95 8.47
CA ASP A 42 -16.65 21.68 8.26
C ASP A 42 -15.97 21.14 9.53
N LEU A 43 -16.30 21.68 10.70
CA LEU A 43 -15.76 21.18 11.98
C LEU A 43 -16.36 19.83 12.35
N LEU A 44 -17.64 19.62 12.04
CA LEU A 44 -18.29 18.33 12.27
C LEU A 44 -17.69 17.24 11.39
N HIS A 45 -17.40 17.55 10.13
CA HIS A 45 -16.71 16.66 9.20
C HIS A 45 -15.27 16.36 9.65
N GLU A 46 -14.55 17.35 10.19
CA GLU A 46 -13.22 17.15 10.78
C GLU A 46 -13.24 16.32 12.07
N MET A 47 -14.34 16.35 12.83
CA MET A 47 -14.53 15.44 13.96
C MET A 47 -14.81 14.02 13.48
N LEU A 48 -15.71 13.86 12.50
CA LEU A 48 -16.05 12.56 11.91
C LEU A 48 -14.86 11.92 11.18
N SER A 49 -13.94 12.70 10.62
CA SER A 49 -12.74 12.19 9.94
C SER A 49 -11.76 11.43 10.84
N ARG A 50 -11.95 11.54 12.16
CA ARG A 50 -11.13 10.87 13.18
C ARG A 50 -11.78 9.60 13.75
N LEU A 51 -13.01 9.30 13.32
CA LEU A 51 -13.80 8.17 13.79
C LEU A 51 -13.81 7.05 12.76
N ASN A 52 -13.92 5.81 13.23
CA ASN A 52 -14.25 4.71 12.33
C ASN A 52 -15.72 4.80 11.86
N ALA A 53 -16.10 3.97 10.89
CA ALA A 53 -17.45 3.96 10.33
C ALA A 53 -18.52 3.62 11.38
N LEU A 54 -18.21 2.74 12.34
CA LEU A 54 -19.15 2.33 13.40
C LEU A 54 -19.46 3.49 14.35
N GLU A 55 -18.43 4.19 14.80
CA GLU A 55 -18.50 5.39 15.64
C GLU A 55 -19.18 6.53 14.89
N THR A 56 -18.81 6.74 13.62
CA THR A 56 -19.41 7.75 12.74
C THR A 56 -20.92 7.58 12.64
N VAL A 57 -21.41 6.37 12.39
CA VAL A 57 -22.86 6.08 12.42
C VAL A 57 -23.41 6.18 13.85
N GLY A 58 -22.64 5.76 14.86
CA GLY A 58 -22.99 5.86 16.28
C GLY A 58 -23.33 7.27 16.72
N THR A 59 -22.72 8.30 16.12
CA THR A 59 -23.02 9.70 16.41
C THR A 59 -24.49 10.10 16.14
N CYS A 60 -25.25 9.30 15.39
CA CYS A 60 -26.67 9.53 15.11
C CYS A 60 -27.55 9.73 16.35
N VAL A 61 -27.12 9.19 17.50
CA VAL A 61 -27.89 9.28 18.76
C VAL A 61 -27.66 10.60 19.51
N LEU A 62 -26.65 11.39 19.12
CA LEU A 62 -26.27 12.63 19.82
C LEU A 62 -27.37 13.70 19.68
N SER A 63 -27.90 13.90 18.47
CA SER A 63 -28.97 14.86 18.22
C SER A 63 -29.67 14.63 16.88
N ALA A 64 -30.74 15.41 16.64
CA ALA A 64 -31.43 15.40 15.36
C ALA A 64 -30.52 15.82 14.17
N ARG A 65 -29.52 16.70 14.40
CA ARG A 65 -28.58 17.13 13.37
C ARG A 65 -27.62 15.99 13.00
N TRP A 66 -27.07 15.31 14.00
CA TRP A 66 -26.10 14.22 13.80
C TRP A 66 -26.68 12.97 13.14
N ARG A 67 -28.00 12.77 13.21
CA ARG A 67 -28.72 11.65 12.58
C ARG A 67 -28.39 11.44 11.10
N HIS A 68 -28.04 12.50 10.38
CA HIS A 68 -27.81 12.46 8.94
C HIS A 68 -26.37 12.82 8.52
N LEU A 69 -25.54 13.33 9.43
CA LEU A 69 -24.19 13.82 9.09
C LEU A 69 -23.28 12.73 8.53
N TRP A 70 -23.37 11.51 9.07
CA TRP A 70 -22.60 10.38 8.58
C TRP A 70 -22.83 10.09 7.09
N ARG A 71 -24.01 10.44 6.54
CA ARG A 71 -24.34 10.16 5.14
C ARG A 71 -23.52 11.00 4.17
N ALA A 72 -23.05 12.16 4.60
CA ALA A 72 -22.22 13.06 3.82
C ALA A 72 -20.79 13.16 4.39
N ALA A 73 -20.40 12.21 5.26
CA ALA A 73 -19.07 12.23 5.84
C ALA A 73 -18.01 12.07 4.74
N PRO A 74 -17.00 12.96 4.66
CA PRO A 74 -15.98 12.89 3.61
C PRO A 74 -14.97 11.76 3.85
N CYS A 75 -14.99 11.14 5.02
CA CYS A 75 -14.08 10.06 5.40
C CYS A 75 -14.88 8.85 5.87
N LEU A 76 -14.51 7.67 5.39
CA LEU A 76 -15.02 6.39 5.88
C LEU A 76 -13.84 5.46 6.16
N ASP A 77 -13.69 5.06 7.42
CA ASP A 77 -12.73 4.03 7.84
C ASP A 77 -13.50 2.78 8.27
N ILE A 78 -13.47 1.75 7.42
CA ILE A 78 -14.18 0.50 7.60
C ILE A 78 -13.17 -0.56 8.04
N ASP A 79 -13.17 -0.90 9.32
CA ASP A 79 -12.28 -1.90 9.89
C ASP A 79 -13.07 -3.11 10.40
N GLU A 80 -12.91 -4.25 9.74
CA GLU A 80 -13.60 -5.49 10.15
C GLU A 80 -13.18 -5.96 11.56
N ARG A 81 -12.00 -5.58 12.06
CA ARG A 81 -11.52 -5.96 13.40
C ARG A 81 -12.45 -5.46 14.50
N GLU A 82 -13.17 -4.36 14.26
CA GLU A 82 -14.14 -3.76 15.18
C GLU A 82 -15.40 -4.61 15.35
N PHE A 83 -15.66 -5.50 14.40
CA PHE A 83 -16.82 -6.37 14.40
C PHE A 83 -16.40 -7.72 15.01
N THR A 84 -16.73 -7.97 16.28
CA THR A 84 -16.39 -9.22 16.99
C THR A 84 -16.93 -10.44 16.24
N ALA A 85 -16.07 -11.21 15.55
CA ALA A 85 -16.26 -12.52 14.87
C ALA A 85 -17.58 -12.81 14.08
N LYS A 86 -18.51 -11.86 13.96
CA LYS A 86 -19.83 -12.04 13.33
C LYS A 86 -19.81 -11.44 11.93
N GLN A 87 -19.21 -12.15 10.98
CA GLN A 87 -19.16 -11.73 9.57
C GLN A 87 -20.51 -11.26 8.98
N PRO A 88 -21.67 -11.93 9.24
CA PRO A 88 -22.95 -11.48 8.68
C PRO A 88 -23.36 -10.08 9.16
N PHE A 89 -22.99 -9.71 10.39
CA PHE A 89 -23.30 -8.39 10.93
C PHE A 89 -22.47 -7.29 10.24
N PHE A 90 -21.18 -7.57 9.99
CA PHE A 90 -20.31 -6.66 9.25
C PHE A 90 -20.83 -6.41 7.82
N VAL A 91 -21.15 -7.46 7.06
CA VAL A 91 -21.66 -7.32 5.67
C VAL A 91 -22.97 -6.54 5.64
N ASN A 92 -23.88 -6.80 6.57
CA ASN A 92 -25.13 -6.05 6.67
C ASN A 92 -24.89 -4.59 7.05
N PHE A 93 -23.95 -4.33 7.96
CA PHE A 93 -23.57 -2.98 8.35
C PHE A 93 -22.99 -2.21 7.15
N THR A 94 -21.97 -2.74 6.47
CA THR A 94 -21.32 -2.05 5.33
C THR A 94 -22.27 -1.89 4.15
N GLY A 95 -23.11 -2.88 3.89
CA GLY A 95 -24.16 -2.81 2.88
C GLY A 95 -25.16 -1.68 3.14
N ASN A 96 -25.59 -1.51 4.40
CA ASN A 96 -26.50 -0.43 4.80
C ASN A 96 -25.81 0.94 4.87
N LEU A 97 -24.56 0.98 5.35
CA LEU A 97 -23.72 2.18 5.39
C LEU A 97 -23.61 2.78 4.00
N LEU A 98 -23.14 2.02 3.02
CA LEU A 98 -22.92 2.54 1.67
C LEU A 98 -24.21 2.78 0.89
N ARG A 99 -25.33 2.15 1.29
CA ARG A 99 -26.64 2.46 0.71
C ARG A 99 -27.19 3.80 1.21
N GLY A 100 -26.83 4.20 2.44
CA GLY A 100 -27.27 5.45 3.03
C GLY A 100 -26.27 6.60 2.87
N HIS A 101 -25.01 6.31 2.53
CA HIS A 101 -23.94 7.28 2.32
C HIS A 101 -23.90 7.77 0.87
N GLU A 102 -23.58 9.04 0.71
CA GLU A 102 -23.34 9.70 -0.57
C GLU A 102 -21.87 9.56 -0.99
N VAL A 103 -21.55 8.44 -1.65
CA VAL A 103 -20.17 8.08 -2.05
C VAL A 103 -19.51 9.14 -2.94
N ALA A 104 -20.29 9.96 -3.65
CA ALA A 104 -19.79 11.07 -4.44
C ALA A 104 -19.05 12.16 -3.63
N LEU A 105 -19.34 12.27 -2.33
CA LEU A 105 -18.72 13.22 -1.42
C LEU A 105 -17.47 12.67 -0.73
N LEU A 106 -17.16 11.38 -0.92
CA LEU A 106 -16.07 10.70 -0.23
C LEU A 106 -14.71 11.22 -0.72
N GLU A 107 -13.87 11.64 0.22
CA GLU A 107 -12.51 12.14 0.00
C GLU A 107 -11.44 11.16 0.53
N ASP A 108 -11.74 10.41 1.59
CA ASP A 108 -10.86 9.40 2.20
C ASP A 108 -11.64 8.10 2.46
N LEU A 109 -11.22 7.01 1.82
CA LEU A 109 -11.76 5.69 2.05
C LEU A 109 -10.67 4.75 2.53
N ARG A 110 -10.87 4.15 3.69
CA ARG A 110 -10.00 3.10 4.24
C ARG A 110 -10.82 1.86 4.51
N VAL A 111 -10.30 0.73 4.06
CA VAL A 111 -10.95 -0.56 4.23
C VAL A 111 -9.91 -1.57 4.69
N TYR A 112 -10.14 -2.14 5.87
CA TYR A 112 -9.38 -3.24 6.42
C TYR A 112 -10.29 -4.45 6.56
N LEU A 113 -9.91 -5.58 5.96
CA LEU A 113 -10.63 -6.85 6.08
C LEU A 113 -9.76 -7.87 6.81
N ARG A 114 -10.35 -8.69 7.68
CA ARG A 114 -9.63 -9.86 8.22
C ARG A 114 -9.63 -10.88 7.09
N CYS A 115 -8.47 -11.16 6.53
CA CYS A 115 -8.25 -12.11 5.43
C CYS A 115 -9.22 -13.32 5.51
N GLY A 116 -10.08 -13.47 4.50
CA GLY A 116 -11.03 -14.59 4.38
C GLY A 116 -12.45 -14.23 3.90
N VAL A 117 -12.83 -14.79 2.74
CA VAL A 117 -14.18 -14.92 2.15
C VAL A 117 -14.87 -13.63 1.66
N LEU A 118 -14.68 -12.48 2.31
CA LEU A 118 -15.22 -11.19 1.88
C LEU A 118 -14.16 -10.42 1.09
N GLY A 119 -13.94 -10.79 -0.17
CA GLY A 119 -13.00 -10.10 -1.06
C GLY A 119 -13.64 -8.98 -1.88
N TRP A 120 -13.00 -8.62 -2.98
CA TRP A 120 -13.51 -7.72 -4.02
C TRP A 120 -14.87 -8.14 -4.61
N SER A 121 -15.23 -9.42 -4.49
CA SER A 121 -16.54 -9.94 -4.89
C SER A 121 -17.69 -9.37 -4.06
N ALA A 122 -17.41 -8.81 -2.88
CA ALA A 122 -18.42 -8.18 -2.05
C ALA A 122 -18.99 -6.91 -2.73
N PRO A 123 -20.30 -6.84 -3.02
CA PRO A 123 -20.89 -5.72 -3.77
C PRO A 123 -20.67 -4.36 -3.10
N TRP A 124 -20.56 -4.34 -1.78
CA TRP A 124 -20.33 -3.13 -1.01
C TRP A 124 -18.92 -2.57 -1.24
N VAL A 125 -17.88 -3.40 -1.39
CA VAL A 125 -16.51 -2.92 -1.67
C VAL A 125 -16.49 -2.20 -3.01
N ARG A 126 -17.06 -2.83 -4.05
CA ARG A 126 -17.20 -2.23 -5.39
C ARG A 126 -17.97 -0.91 -5.35
N ARG A 127 -19.07 -0.85 -4.59
CA ARG A 127 -19.83 0.39 -4.38
C ARG A 127 -19.01 1.46 -3.64
N ALA A 128 -18.23 1.09 -2.62
CA ALA A 128 -17.45 2.04 -1.81
C ALA A 128 -16.45 2.81 -2.66
N ILE A 129 -15.78 2.10 -3.57
CA ILE A 129 -14.88 2.69 -4.56
C ILE A 129 -15.63 3.23 -5.78
N GLY A 130 -16.96 3.31 -5.75
CA GLY A 130 -17.80 3.89 -6.80
C GLY A 130 -17.93 3.08 -8.08
N LEU A 131 -17.49 1.82 -8.16
CA LEU A 131 -17.71 0.97 -9.34
C LEU A 131 -19.21 0.77 -9.59
N GLY A 132 -19.70 1.19 -10.75
CA GLY A 132 -21.09 1.01 -11.19
C GLY A 132 -22.08 2.14 -10.89
N GLU A 133 -21.68 3.19 -10.14
CA GLU A 133 -22.54 4.36 -9.86
C GLU A 133 -22.01 5.64 -10.54
N ALA A 134 -22.65 6.80 -10.37
CA ALA A 134 -22.10 8.09 -10.84
C ALA A 134 -20.87 8.47 -9.98
N SER A 135 -19.83 9.00 -10.63
CA SER A 135 -18.45 9.31 -10.15
C SER A 135 -18.23 9.67 -8.66
N PRO A 136 -17.29 9.01 -7.95
CA PRO A 136 -16.64 9.60 -6.78
C PRO A 136 -15.58 10.62 -7.23
N CYS A 137 -16.01 11.82 -7.59
CA CYS A 137 -15.13 12.85 -8.16
C CYS A 137 -14.09 13.42 -7.17
N ARG A 138 -14.29 13.21 -5.86
CA ARG A 138 -13.53 13.90 -4.79
C ARG A 138 -12.54 13.02 -4.06
N LEU A 139 -12.48 11.73 -4.38
CA LEU A 139 -11.63 10.79 -3.64
C LEU A 139 -10.15 11.19 -3.79
N LYS A 140 -9.53 11.54 -2.67
CA LYS A 140 -8.11 11.92 -2.56
C LYS A 140 -7.26 10.78 -2.01
N ARG A 141 -7.85 9.92 -1.16
CA ARG A 141 -7.17 8.78 -0.54
C ARG A 141 -8.02 7.51 -0.66
N LEU A 142 -7.40 6.44 -1.15
CA LEU A 142 -7.99 5.10 -1.21
C LEU A 142 -7.02 4.07 -0.62
N HIS A 143 -7.32 3.57 0.56
CA HIS A 143 -6.51 2.57 1.26
C HIS A 143 -7.30 1.27 1.40
N LEU A 144 -6.82 0.21 0.76
CA LEU A 144 -7.35 -1.14 0.85
C LEU A 144 -6.30 -2.02 1.51
N SER A 145 -6.70 -2.77 2.53
CA SER A 145 -5.81 -3.65 3.29
C SER A 145 -6.44 -5.04 3.43
N HIS A 146 -5.67 -6.06 3.06
CA HIS A 146 -6.08 -7.47 3.10
C HIS A 146 -7.35 -7.80 2.31
N VAL A 147 -7.65 -7.02 1.26
CA VAL A 147 -8.76 -7.30 0.35
C VAL A 147 -8.32 -8.43 -0.59
N SER A 148 -8.96 -9.60 -0.49
CA SER A 148 -8.71 -10.73 -1.38
C SER A 148 -9.44 -10.58 -2.71
N SER A 149 -8.97 -11.30 -3.72
CA SER A 149 -9.60 -11.44 -5.03
C SER A 149 -9.83 -10.12 -5.79
N LEU A 150 -8.99 -9.12 -5.56
CA LEU A 150 -9.03 -7.82 -6.20
C LEU A 150 -8.81 -7.96 -7.71
N GLN A 151 -9.71 -7.39 -8.50
CA GLN A 151 -9.60 -7.32 -9.96
C GLN A 151 -8.80 -6.05 -10.35
N PRO A 152 -7.50 -6.16 -10.65
CA PRO A 152 -6.65 -4.97 -10.80
C PRO A 152 -6.99 -4.16 -12.04
N THR A 153 -7.50 -4.81 -13.09
CA THR A 153 -7.96 -4.17 -14.33
C THR A 153 -9.15 -3.23 -14.09
N GLU A 154 -10.13 -3.66 -13.30
CA GLU A 154 -11.27 -2.83 -12.90
C GLU A 154 -10.81 -1.66 -12.03
N LEU A 155 -9.92 -1.91 -11.07
CA LEU A 155 -9.36 -0.87 -10.20
C LEU A 155 -8.57 0.16 -11.02
N ALA A 156 -7.67 -0.27 -11.90
CA ALA A 156 -6.83 0.61 -12.71
C ALA A 156 -7.67 1.46 -13.67
N SER A 157 -8.68 0.87 -14.30
CA SER A 157 -9.66 1.59 -15.13
C SER A 157 -10.41 2.65 -14.30
N HIS A 158 -10.83 2.30 -13.09
CA HIS A 158 -11.52 3.22 -12.20
C HIS A 158 -10.64 4.40 -11.77
N VAL A 159 -9.42 4.13 -11.31
CA VAL A 159 -8.44 5.16 -10.95
C VAL A 159 -8.20 6.11 -12.14
N SER A 160 -8.03 5.56 -13.33
CA SER A 160 -7.71 6.33 -14.54
C SER A 160 -8.86 7.21 -15.04
N SER A 161 -10.11 6.75 -14.90
CA SER A 161 -11.27 7.42 -15.51
C SER A 161 -12.17 8.15 -14.51
N ARG A 162 -12.10 7.85 -13.21
CA ARG A 162 -13.12 8.26 -12.24
C ARG A 162 -12.62 8.90 -10.96
N CYS A 163 -11.32 8.84 -10.68
CA CYS A 163 -10.72 9.47 -9.49
C CYS A 163 -9.67 10.55 -9.87
N PRO A 164 -10.09 11.68 -10.47
CA PRO A 164 -9.17 12.71 -10.97
C PRO A 164 -8.43 13.48 -9.86
N ALA A 165 -8.88 13.37 -8.61
CA ALA A 165 -8.28 14.02 -7.44
C ALA A 165 -7.46 13.05 -6.56
N LEU A 166 -7.33 11.78 -6.96
CA LEU A 166 -6.67 10.76 -6.13
C LEU A 166 -5.19 11.05 -6.00
N GLU A 167 -4.72 11.28 -4.77
CA GLU A 167 -3.33 11.59 -4.47
C GLU A 167 -2.59 10.43 -3.79
N ASP A 168 -3.31 9.54 -3.10
CA ASP A 168 -2.75 8.47 -2.29
C ASP A 168 -3.54 7.17 -2.47
N LEU A 169 -2.94 6.21 -3.17
CA LEU A 169 -3.49 4.87 -3.41
C LEU A 169 -2.63 3.85 -2.69
N LYS A 170 -3.25 3.07 -1.81
CA LYS A 170 -2.59 2.01 -1.07
C LYS A 170 -3.36 0.71 -1.18
N LEU A 171 -2.71 -0.30 -1.73
CA LEU A 171 -3.14 -1.69 -1.72
C LEU A 171 -2.10 -2.41 -0.86
N GLN A 172 -2.46 -2.79 0.36
CA GLN A 172 -1.54 -3.44 1.30
C GLN A 172 -2.03 -4.85 1.60
N GLU A 173 -1.12 -5.82 1.51
CA GLU A 173 -1.40 -7.24 1.72
C GLU A 173 -2.66 -7.72 0.96
N CYS A 174 -2.93 -7.17 -0.22
CA CYS A 174 -4.10 -7.50 -1.03
C CYS A 174 -3.89 -8.80 -1.82
N GLY A 175 -4.95 -9.59 -2.01
CA GLY A 175 -4.96 -10.71 -2.94
C GLY A 175 -5.47 -10.25 -4.31
N PHE A 176 -4.72 -10.48 -5.37
CA PHE A 176 -5.05 -10.09 -6.73
C PHE A 176 -5.51 -11.31 -7.53
N LEU A 177 -6.61 -11.18 -8.27
CA LEU A 177 -6.99 -12.20 -9.25
C LEU A 177 -6.14 -12.03 -10.52
N ALA A 178 -5.57 -13.16 -10.95
CA ALA A 178 -4.65 -13.25 -12.07
C ALA A 178 -5.21 -12.59 -13.34
N THR A 179 -4.51 -11.57 -13.85
CA THR A 179 -4.84 -10.87 -15.11
C THR A 179 -3.66 -10.02 -15.65
N GLY A 180 -2.82 -10.59 -16.50
CA GLY A 180 -1.95 -9.91 -17.48
C GLY A 180 -1.34 -8.53 -17.15
N TYR A 181 -1.28 -7.64 -18.15
CA TYR A 181 -0.73 -6.28 -18.02
C TYR A 181 -1.79 -5.28 -17.57
N ILE A 182 -1.55 -4.61 -16.46
CA ILE A 182 -2.45 -3.63 -15.82
C ILE A 182 -1.80 -2.26 -15.86
N ARG A 183 -2.40 -1.31 -16.58
CA ARG A 183 -1.86 0.05 -16.66
C ARG A 183 -2.59 0.99 -15.71
N ILE A 184 -1.90 1.50 -14.70
CA ILE A 184 -2.40 2.57 -13.82
C ILE A 184 -2.01 3.91 -14.44
N VAL A 185 -3.01 4.67 -14.90
CA VAL A 185 -2.80 6.02 -15.43
C VAL A 185 -3.38 7.03 -14.46
N SER A 186 -2.58 7.98 -13.95
CA SER A 186 -3.12 9.04 -13.07
C SER A 186 -2.25 10.28 -13.08
N SER A 187 -2.84 11.44 -13.37
CA SER A 187 -2.13 12.73 -13.32
C SER A 187 -2.04 13.34 -11.93
N SER A 188 -2.85 12.88 -10.97
CA SER A 188 -2.94 13.43 -9.61
C SER A 188 -2.20 12.60 -8.55
N LEU A 189 -1.93 11.32 -8.85
CA LEU A 189 -1.40 10.37 -7.87
C LEU A 189 0.03 10.76 -7.44
N LYS A 190 0.23 10.95 -6.14
CA LYS A 190 1.51 11.34 -5.52
C LYS A 190 2.15 10.19 -4.74
N LYS A 191 1.34 9.29 -4.20
CA LYS A 191 1.79 8.12 -3.43
C LYS A 191 1.09 6.85 -3.92
N LEU A 192 1.88 5.82 -4.14
CA LEU A 192 1.39 4.51 -4.56
C LEU A 192 2.06 3.42 -3.71
N VAL A 193 1.24 2.61 -3.06
CA VAL A 193 1.68 1.38 -2.39
C VAL A 193 0.99 0.22 -3.09
N LEU A 194 1.78 -0.69 -3.66
CA LEU A 194 1.33 -1.95 -4.22
C LEU A 194 2.01 -3.06 -3.45
N ASP A 195 1.28 -3.63 -2.51
CA ASP A 195 1.71 -4.73 -1.67
C ASP A 195 0.63 -5.81 -1.62
N GLY A 196 1.00 -7.03 -2.01
CA GLY A 196 0.04 -8.12 -2.12
C GLY A 196 0.55 -9.32 -2.91
N ASN A 197 -0.32 -10.32 -3.04
CA ASN A 197 -0.05 -11.61 -3.66
C ASN A 197 -1.12 -11.95 -4.70
N TYR A 198 -0.86 -12.94 -5.54
CA TYR A 198 -1.91 -13.52 -6.38
C TYR A 198 -2.70 -14.57 -5.58
N ASP A 199 -4.01 -14.64 -5.81
CA ASP A 199 -4.83 -15.76 -5.33
C ASP A 199 -4.54 -16.98 -6.24
N GLU A 200 -4.06 -18.11 -5.68
CA GLU A 200 -3.65 -19.30 -6.44
C GLU A 200 -4.85 -20.01 -7.11
N ASP A 201 -5.18 -19.63 -8.34
CA ASP A 201 -6.10 -20.37 -9.21
C ASP A 201 -5.37 -20.84 -10.50
N GLY A 202 -4.35 -21.69 -10.35
CA GLY A 202 -3.84 -22.58 -11.41
C GLY A 202 -3.14 -21.95 -12.64
N ALA A 203 -1.85 -22.30 -12.79
CA ALA A 203 -0.97 -22.18 -13.97
C ALA A 203 -0.61 -20.77 -14.50
N ASP A 204 0.70 -20.48 -14.54
CA ASP A 204 1.45 -19.55 -15.42
C ASP A 204 0.88 -18.15 -15.71
N GLU A 205 -0.03 -17.62 -14.89
CA GLU A 205 -0.52 -16.25 -15.05
C GLU A 205 0.32 -15.26 -14.22
N PHE A 206 1.01 -14.37 -14.93
CA PHE A 206 1.67 -13.20 -14.35
C PHE A 206 0.65 -12.05 -14.25
N PHE A 207 0.76 -11.24 -13.20
CA PHE A 207 0.23 -9.88 -13.18
C PHE A 207 1.41 -8.92 -13.35
N ILE A 208 1.22 -7.80 -14.05
CA ILE A 208 2.29 -6.82 -14.26
C ILE A 208 1.64 -5.44 -14.28
N PHE A 209 2.08 -4.53 -13.40
CA PHE A 209 1.68 -3.13 -13.43
C PHE A 209 2.57 -2.29 -14.35
N ILE A 210 1.93 -1.46 -15.16
CA ILE A 210 2.54 -0.35 -15.89
C ILE A 210 2.06 0.95 -15.23
N ILE A 211 2.96 1.64 -14.54
CA ILE A 211 2.65 2.90 -13.86
C ILE A 211 2.93 4.10 -14.78
N ASP A 212 1.87 4.85 -15.09
CA ASP A 212 1.89 6.11 -15.83
C ASP A 212 1.32 7.22 -14.93
N ALA A 213 2.17 7.68 -14.01
CA ALA A 213 1.79 8.61 -12.96
C ALA A 213 2.82 9.74 -12.84
N PRO A 214 2.71 10.81 -13.65
CA PRO A 214 3.74 11.85 -13.73
C PRO A 214 3.94 12.65 -12.44
N ALA A 215 2.92 12.74 -11.60
CA ALA A 215 2.97 13.42 -10.31
C ALA A 215 3.45 12.52 -9.15
N LEU A 216 3.79 11.25 -9.42
CA LEU A 216 4.14 10.29 -8.38
C LEU A 216 5.48 10.67 -7.73
N VAL A 217 5.46 10.84 -6.41
CA VAL A 217 6.62 11.24 -5.59
C VAL A 217 7.14 10.07 -4.76
N SER A 218 6.25 9.16 -4.32
CA SER A 218 6.58 8.00 -3.50
C SER A 218 5.96 6.73 -4.04
N LEU A 219 6.77 5.68 -4.17
CA LEU A 219 6.35 4.36 -4.62
C LEU A 219 6.84 3.29 -3.64
N LEU A 220 5.94 2.43 -3.17
CA LEU A 220 6.29 1.21 -2.43
C LEU A 220 5.77 0.00 -3.20
N LEU A 221 6.65 -0.96 -3.45
CA LEU A 221 6.35 -2.24 -4.08
C LEU A 221 6.68 -3.35 -3.08
N GLY A 222 5.69 -4.16 -2.73
CA GLY A 222 5.79 -5.26 -1.78
C GLY A 222 5.15 -6.54 -2.33
N THR A 223 5.73 -7.69 -2.05
CA THR A 223 5.12 -8.99 -2.38
C THR A 223 5.55 -10.04 -1.37
N SER A 224 4.66 -10.97 -1.04
CA SER A 224 5.00 -12.12 -0.21
C SER A 224 5.50 -13.33 -1.03
N TYR A 225 5.43 -13.29 -2.36
CA TYR A 225 6.00 -14.27 -3.30
C TYR A 225 6.88 -13.55 -4.35
N ASP A 226 7.37 -14.22 -5.39
CA ASP A 226 8.30 -13.64 -6.35
C ASP A 226 7.84 -12.27 -6.92
N VAL A 227 8.74 -11.30 -6.89
CA VAL A 227 8.60 -9.89 -7.39
C VAL A 227 8.43 -9.82 -8.90
N ASP A 228 8.63 -10.94 -9.56
CA ASP A 228 8.47 -11.18 -11.00
C ASP A 228 7.09 -10.73 -11.53
N THR A 229 6.17 -10.36 -10.63
CA THR A 229 4.75 -10.13 -10.85
C THR A 229 4.25 -8.72 -10.54
N ILE A 230 5.08 -7.72 -10.22
CA ILE A 230 4.50 -6.38 -9.90
C ILE A 230 4.74 -5.33 -10.97
N VAL A 231 5.94 -5.17 -11.51
CA VAL A 231 6.22 -4.06 -12.44
C VAL A 231 6.98 -4.56 -13.65
N ALA A 232 6.57 -4.15 -14.86
CA ALA A 232 7.17 -4.64 -16.09
C ALA A 232 8.59 -4.07 -16.26
N PRO A 233 9.64 -4.89 -16.29
CA PRO A 233 11.02 -4.40 -16.36
C PRO A 233 11.34 -3.63 -17.65
N ASN A 234 10.64 -3.92 -18.74
CA ASN A 234 10.95 -3.42 -20.08
C ASN A 234 9.86 -2.51 -20.68
N GLU A 235 8.81 -2.18 -19.91
CA GLU A 235 7.74 -1.29 -20.37
C GLU A 235 8.01 0.16 -19.95
N PRO A 236 7.56 1.15 -20.74
CA PRO A 236 7.79 2.55 -20.44
C PRO A 236 6.91 2.99 -19.27
N HIS A 237 7.51 3.12 -18.09
CA HIS A 237 6.93 3.79 -16.95
C HIS A 237 7.15 5.31 -17.01
N THR A 238 6.12 6.08 -16.69
CA THR A 238 6.19 7.54 -16.69
C THR A 238 6.05 8.05 -15.26
N MET A 239 7.20 8.13 -14.57
CA MET A 239 7.31 8.64 -13.19
C MET A 239 8.45 9.67 -13.06
N PRO A 240 8.43 10.79 -13.81
CA PRO A 240 9.47 11.82 -13.76
C PRO A 240 9.65 12.48 -12.39
N SER A 241 8.59 12.56 -11.58
CA SER A 241 8.62 13.23 -10.27
C SER A 241 9.01 12.33 -9.11
N LEU A 242 9.38 11.07 -9.38
CA LEU A 242 9.64 10.08 -8.34
C LEU A 242 10.86 10.49 -7.50
N VAL A 243 10.65 10.65 -6.19
CA VAL A 243 11.69 11.05 -5.23
C VAL A 243 12.10 9.86 -4.37
N ASP A 244 11.11 9.13 -3.86
CA ASP A 244 11.28 8.04 -2.91
C ASP A 244 10.72 6.74 -3.48
N ALA A 245 11.52 5.68 -3.47
CA ALA A 245 11.11 4.36 -3.90
C ALA A 245 11.52 3.30 -2.88
N SER A 246 10.60 2.40 -2.57
CA SER A 246 10.81 1.28 -1.66
C SER A 246 10.41 -0.03 -2.32
N ILE A 247 11.28 -1.04 -2.24
CA ILE A 247 11.03 -2.40 -2.72
C ILE A 247 11.16 -3.34 -1.51
N GLN A 248 10.13 -4.15 -1.27
CA GLN A 248 10.05 -5.11 -0.18
C GLN A 248 9.79 -6.50 -0.73
N LEU A 249 10.74 -7.42 -0.51
CA LEU A 249 10.64 -8.79 -1.01
C LEU A 249 10.41 -9.75 0.16
N SER A 250 9.73 -10.87 -0.06
CA SER A 250 9.72 -11.93 0.96
C SER A 250 11.05 -12.66 1.01
N ILE A 251 11.41 -13.13 2.22
CA ILE A 251 12.54 -14.03 2.44
C ILE A 251 12.09 -15.44 1.99
N GLY A 252 11.98 -15.66 0.68
CA GLY A 252 11.68 -16.96 0.07
C GLY A 252 12.96 -17.67 -0.37
N ASP A 253 13.07 -18.97 -0.10
CA ASP A 253 14.27 -19.82 -0.29
C ASP A 253 14.62 -20.11 -1.77
N GLY A 254 14.16 -19.28 -2.70
CA GLY A 254 14.38 -19.39 -4.14
C GLY A 254 15.04 -18.14 -4.66
N LEU A 255 16.14 -18.30 -5.39
CA LEU A 255 16.85 -17.21 -6.06
C LEU A 255 15.90 -16.47 -7.02
N ALA A 256 15.30 -15.36 -6.59
CA ALA A 256 14.70 -14.39 -7.51
C ALA A 256 15.75 -14.09 -8.60
N THR A 257 15.40 -14.33 -9.86
CA THR A 257 16.37 -14.27 -10.95
C THR A 257 16.81 -12.82 -11.17
N THR A 258 18.11 -12.64 -11.27
CA THR A 258 18.82 -11.35 -11.22
C THR A 258 18.49 -10.40 -12.38
N ALA A 259 18.03 -10.94 -13.50
CA ALA A 259 17.59 -10.18 -14.66
C ALA A 259 16.30 -9.37 -14.40
N TYR A 260 15.46 -9.72 -13.42
CA TYR A 260 14.24 -8.95 -13.11
C TYR A 260 14.49 -7.82 -12.14
N GLN A 261 15.40 -8.04 -11.19
CA GLN A 261 15.86 -7.00 -10.26
C GLN A 261 16.40 -5.78 -11.01
N SER A 262 17.14 -5.99 -12.11
CA SER A 262 17.69 -4.90 -12.92
C SER A 262 16.60 -4.07 -13.61
N GLY A 263 15.55 -4.72 -14.15
CA GLY A 263 14.46 -4.01 -14.81
C GLY A 263 13.49 -3.31 -13.84
N LEU A 264 13.27 -3.88 -12.65
CA LEU A 264 12.57 -3.17 -11.57
C LEU A 264 13.32 -1.89 -11.17
N LEU A 265 14.64 -1.98 -11.01
CA LEU A 265 15.48 -0.81 -10.75
C LEU A 265 15.49 0.16 -11.94
N ALA A 266 15.35 -0.33 -13.18
CA ALA A 266 15.26 0.51 -14.37
C ALA A 266 13.98 1.36 -14.36
N ALA A 267 12.86 0.82 -13.86
CA ALA A 267 11.62 1.59 -13.67
C ALA A 267 11.77 2.73 -12.64
N LEU A 268 12.72 2.61 -11.70
CA LEU A 268 12.94 3.54 -10.59
C LEU A 268 14.07 4.56 -10.84
N TYR A 269 14.56 4.68 -12.07
CA TYR A 269 15.76 5.46 -12.41
C TYR A 269 15.74 6.94 -12.00
N ASN A 270 14.54 7.53 -11.80
CA ASN A 270 14.39 8.92 -11.38
C ASN A 270 14.52 9.12 -9.86
N ALA A 271 14.37 8.08 -9.05
CA ALA A 271 14.34 8.17 -7.60
C ALA A 271 15.65 8.76 -7.03
N THR A 272 15.50 9.56 -5.98
CA THR A 272 16.62 10.15 -5.23
C THR A 272 16.91 9.39 -3.93
N SER A 273 15.90 8.70 -3.40
CA SER A 273 16.00 7.79 -2.27
C SER A 273 15.49 6.42 -2.68
N LEU A 274 16.29 5.39 -2.46
CA LEU A 274 15.94 4.00 -2.74
C LEU A 274 16.13 3.16 -1.48
N HIS A 275 15.05 2.49 -1.07
CA HIS A 275 15.01 1.59 0.07
C HIS A 275 14.72 0.17 -0.42
N LEU A 276 15.66 -0.75 -0.18
CA LEU A 276 15.54 -2.14 -0.57
C LEU A 276 15.50 -2.99 0.70
N LEU A 277 14.39 -3.69 0.93
CA LEU A 277 14.17 -4.59 2.06
C LEU A 277 14.18 -6.04 1.59
N HIS A 278 14.94 -6.90 2.29
CA HIS A 278 15.09 -8.33 1.96
C HIS A 278 15.60 -8.59 0.54
N PHE A 279 16.32 -7.63 -0.02
CA PHE A 279 16.79 -7.70 -1.39
C PHE A 279 18.01 -8.62 -1.50
N GLY A 280 18.00 -9.52 -2.48
CA GLY A 280 19.08 -10.49 -2.73
C GLY A 280 20.31 -9.85 -3.37
N VAL A 281 21.08 -9.05 -2.62
CA VAL A 281 22.32 -8.41 -3.10
C VAL A 281 23.38 -9.46 -3.50
N THR A 282 23.29 -10.68 -2.97
CA THR A 282 24.22 -11.79 -3.26
C THR A 282 24.22 -12.32 -4.70
N LEU A 283 23.22 -11.99 -5.53
CA LEU A 283 22.95 -12.79 -6.73
C LEU A 283 23.45 -12.23 -8.06
N LEU A 284 23.89 -10.96 -8.14
CA LEU A 284 24.30 -10.37 -9.43
C LEU A 284 25.40 -11.24 -10.08
N CYS A 285 25.07 -11.94 -11.16
CA CYS A 285 26.02 -12.65 -12.01
C CYS A 285 26.67 -11.65 -12.97
N ARG A 286 27.86 -11.95 -13.51
CA ARG A 286 28.65 -11.02 -14.37
C ARG A 286 27.86 -10.35 -15.51
N GLN A 287 26.84 -11.03 -16.04
CA GLN A 287 25.97 -10.52 -17.10
C GLN A 287 24.98 -9.45 -16.59
N ASP A 288 24.48 -9.59 -15.35
CA ASP A 288 23.58 -8.63 -14.70
C ASP A 288 24.26 -7.30 -14.36
N TYR A 289 25.60 -7.30 -14.15
CA TYR A 289 26.38 -6.07 -13.97
C TYR A 289 26.30 -5.15 -15.19
N LEU A 290 26.21 -5.73 -16.39
CA LEU A 290 26.18 -4.97 -17.64
C LEU A 290 24.80 -4.32 -17.86
N GLU A 291 23.74 -5.05 -17.54
CA GLU A 291 22.34 -4.61 -17.67
C GLU A 291 21.85 -3.75 -16.51
N PHE A 292 22.65 -3.61 -15.44
CA PHE A 292 22.29 -2.79 -14.29
C PHE A 292 22.06 -1.32 -14.68
N PRO A 293 20.90 -0.74 -14.32
CA PRO A 293 20.51 0.61 -14.74
C PRO A 293 21.39 1.69 -14.12
N VAL A 294 21.57 2.80 -14.85
CA VAL A 294 22.29 3.97 -14.33
C VAL A 294 21.35 4.81 -13.46
N LEU A 295 21.51 4.73 -12.15
CA LEU A 295 20.72 5.47 -11.16
C LEU A 295 21.33 6.86 -10.91
N LYS A 296 21.33 7.70 -11.96
CA LYS A 296 22.01 9.01 -11.96
C LYS A 296 21.48 10.02 -10.94
N ASN A 297 20.22 9.89 -10.50
CA ASN A 297 19.60 10.81 -9.55
C ASN A 297 19.71 10.34 -8.10
N LEU A 298 20.16 9.11 -7.87
CA LEU A 298 20.17 8.49 -6.55
C LEU A 298 21.16 9.19 -5.62
N ARG A 299 20.66 9.64 -4.47
CA ARG A 299 21.43 10.29 -3.39
C ARG A 299 21.47 9.45 -2.13
N THR A 300 20.42 8.69 -1.85
CA THR A 300 20.35 7.83 -0.67
C THR A 300 20.00 6.41 -1.09
N LEU A 301 20.81 5.45 -0.65
CA LEU A 301 20.54 4.02 -0.78
C LEU A 301 20.47 3.40 0.61
N SER A 302 19.40 2.68 0.88
CA SER A 302 19.22 1.92 2.11
C SER A 302 18.98 0.45 1.76
N LEU A 303 19.81 -0.42 2.30
CA LEU A 303 19.62 -1.87 2.27
C LEU A 303 19.21 -2.29 3.68
N ASP A 304 18.02 -2.87 3.83
CA ASP A 304 17.48 -3.31 5.11
C ASP A 304 17.23 -4.82 5.07
N GLU A 305 17.73 -5.53 6.07
CA GLU A 305 17.60 -6.99 6.20
C GLU A 305 17.97 -7.75 4.91
N CYS A 306 18.95 -7.23 4.16
CA CYS A 306 19.46 -7.82 2.91
C CYS A 306 20.57 -8.85 3.18
N HIS A 307 20.68 -9.83 2.29
CA HIS A 307 21.79 -10.77 2.26
C HIS A 307 22.86 -10.30 1.27
N ILE A 308 24.09 -10.11 1.75
CA ILE A 308 25.24 -9.62 0.99
C ILE A 308 26.29 -10.74 0.90
N SER A 309 26.94 -10.90 -0.25
CA SER A 309 28.03 -11.86 -0.42
C SER A 309 29.30 -11.39 0.30
N ASP A 310 30.11 -12.31 0.79
CA ASP A 310 31.38 -12.02 1.47
C ASP A 310 32.46 -11.40 0.56
N ASP A 311 32.32 -11.54 -0.75
CA ASP A 311 33.12 -10.83 -1.76
C ASP A 311 32.65 -9.39 -2.02
N PHE A 312 31.47 -9.00 -1.50
CA PHE A 312 30.81 -7.71 -1.69
C PHE A 312 30.58 -7.27 -3.15
N MET A 313 30.81 -8.15 -4.12
CA MET A 313 30.70 -7.83 -5.53
C MET A 313 29.29 -7.37 -5.91
N GLY A 314 28.27 -7.93 -5.26
CA GLY A 314 26.88 -7.54 -5.44
C GLY A 314 26.56 -6.08 -5.12
N LEU A 315 27.40 -5.39 -4.33
CA LEU A 315 27.25 -3.96 -4.06
C LEU A 315 27.90 -3.07 -5.12
N GLU A 316 28.83 -3.60 -5.92
CA GLU A 316 29.57 -2.81 -6.91
C GLU A 316 28.63 -2.10 -7.90
N PRO A 317 27.58 -2.71 -8.49
CA PRO A 317 26.74 -2.03 -9.48
C PRO A 317 26.01 -0.82 -8.91
N TYR A 318 25.47 -0.97 -7.70
CA TYR A 318 24.80 0.13 -6.98
C TYR A 318 25.73 1.30 -6.77
N LEU A 319 26.98 1.03 -6.39
CA LEU A 319 27.97 2.09 -6.14
C LEU A 319 28.46 2.68 -7.48
N ARG A 320 28.95 1.84 -8.39
CA ARG A 320 29.57 2.27 -9.65
C ARG A 320 28.61 3.00 -10.60
N LYS A 321 27.32 2.63 -10.60
CA LYS A 321 26.29 3.20 -11.49
C LYS A 321 25.51 4.36 -10.85
N SER A 322 25.79 4.71 -9.58
CA SER A 322 25.13 5.80 -8.84
C SER A 322 26.13 6.88 -8.39
N ARG A 323 26.70 7.62 -9.35
CA ARG A 323 27.77 8.61 -9.09
C ARG A 323 27.40 9.76 -8.14
N ASN A 324 26.10 10.04 -7.99
CA ASN A 324 25.59 11.11 -7.13
C ASN A 324 25.18 10.62 -5.73
N LEU A 325 25.47 9.35 -5.40
CA LEU A 325 25.13 8.78 -4.11
C LEU A 325 25.87 9.51 -2.99
N GLU A 326 25.11 10.02 -2.01
CA GLU A 326 25.60 10.79 -0.87
C GLU A 326 25.54 10.00 0.44
N LYS A 327 24.54 9.11 0.58
CA LYS A 327 24.34 8.28 1.77
C LYS A 327 24.11 6.81 1.40
N LEU A 328 24.87 5.91 2.01
CA LEU A 328 24.63 4.47 2.02
C LEU A 328 24.23 4.03 3.43
N THR A 329 23.14 3.28 3.57
CA THR A 329 22.71 2.69 4.85
C THR A 329 22.62 1.17 4.71
N LEU A 330 23.30 0.45 5.58
CA LEU A 330 23.25 -1.00 5.71
C LEU A 330 22.59 -1.33 7.04
N ARG A 331 21.29 -1.65 7.03
CA ARG A 331 20.50 -1.93 8.22
C ARG A 331 20.25 -3.43 8.34
N ARG A 332 20.64 -4.05 9.45
CA ARG A 332 20.44 -5.47 9.77
C ARG A 332 20.82 -6.43 8.62
N CYS A 333 21.80 -6.05 7.82
CA CYS A 333 22.23 -6.84 6.68
C CYS A 333 23.12 -7.99 7.13
N LYS A 334 22.95 -9.16 6.52
CA LYS A 334 23.74 -10.36 6.83
C LYS A 334 24.74 -10.63 5.71
N VAL A 335 25.97 -11.00 6.08
CA VAL A 335 27.01 -11.40 5.11
C VAL A 335 27.06 -12.92 5.03
N LEU A 336 26.89 -13.47 3.84
CA LEU A 336 26.89 -14.91 3.57
C LEU A 336 28.27 -15.35 3.07
N ASP A 337 28.83 -16.41 3.67
CA ASP A 337 30.09 -17.02 3.24
C ASP A 337 29.89 -17.82 1.94
N SER A 338 30.48 -17.33 0.85
CA SER A 338 30.39 -17.95 -0.48
C SER A 338 31.07 -19.31 -0.57
N ARG A 339 31.91 -19.71 0.40
CA ARG A 339 32.58 -21.02 0.41
C ARG A 339 31.61 -22.19 0.58
N SER A 340 30.42 -21.94 1.11
CA SER A 340 29.36 -22.95 1.25
C SER A 340 28.65 -23.29 -0.07
N LYS A 341 28.76 -22.44 -1.11
CA LYS A 341 28.13 -22.62 -2.44
C LYS A 341 28.95 -23.45 -3.45
N LYS A 342 30.17 -23.91 -3.13
CA LYS A 342 31.00 -24.76 -4.02
C LYS A 342 30.35 -26.10 -4.42
N LYS A 343 29.16 -26.45 -3.91
CA LYS A 343 28.39 -27.64 -4.32
C LYS A 343 27.42 -27.40 -5.49
N MET A 344 27.17 -26.17 -5.92
CA MET A 344 26.29 -25.87 -7.06
C MET A 344 27.15 -25.22 -8.14
N GLY A 345 27.63 -26.04 -9.08
CA GLY A 345 28.64 -25.65 -10.06
C GLY A 345 28.22 -24.48 -10.94
N GLY A 346 29.14 -23.54 -11.14
CA GLY A 346 29.01 -22.45 -12.11
C GLY A 346 29.87 -21.24 -11.78
N TYR A 347 31.06 -21.18 -12.40
CA TYR A 347 31.94 -20.02 -12.61
C TYR A 347 31.71 -18.77 -11.73
N LEU A 348 32.37 -18.72 -10.57
CA LEU A 348 32.60 -17.48 -9.84
C LEU A 348 34.06 -17.05 -10.03
N HIS A 349 34.21 -15.73 -10.21
CA HIS A 349 35.44 -15.03 -10.54
C HIS A 349 36.59 -15.35 -9.56
N ASP A 350 37.82 -15.39 -10.07
CA ASP A 350 39.03 -15.43 -9.24
C ASP A 350 39.14 -14.08 -8.50
N PRO A 351 39.17 -14.02 -7.17
CA PRO A 351 39.19 -12.75 -6.45
C PRO A 351 40.51 -12.04 -6.76
N SER A 352 40.51 -11.10 -7.72
CA SER A 352 41.67 -10.23 -7.91
C SER A 352 41.79 -9.35 -6.67
N GLU A 353 42.98 -9.32 -6.08
CA GLU A 353 43.34 -8.59 -4.86
C GLU A 353 43.20 -7.06 -4.95
N ASP A 354 42.76 -6.53 -6.10
CA ASP A 354 42.48 -5.11 -6.29
C ASP A 354 41.04 -4.81 -5.82
N LEU A 355 40.95 -4.25 -4.61
CA LEU A 355 39.76 -3.57 -4.09
C LEU A 355 39.07 -2.77 -5.21
N VAL A 356 37.83 -3.15 -5.51
CA VAL A 356 36.93 -2.55 -6.50
C VAL A 356 37.10 -1.02 -6.58
N ASP A 357 37.31 -0.49 -7.79
CA ASP A 357 37.40 0.95 -8.07
C ASP A 357 36.02 1.60 -7.86
N PHE A 358 35.79 2.16 -6.67
CA PHE A 358 34.52 2.78 -6.30
C PHE A 358 34.44 4.22 -6.81
N LYS A 359 33.59 4.49 -7.81
CA LYS A 359 33.41 5.82 -8.42
C LYS A 359 32.32 6.69 -7.76
N CYS A 360 32.05 6.49 -6.46
CA CYS A 360 31.06 7.25 -5.70
C CYS A 360 31.68 8.50 -5.06
N GLU A 361 32.23 9.41 -5.86
CA GLU A 361 32.98 10.58 -5.36
C GLU A 361 32.17 11.48 -4.40
N ASN A 362 30.84 11.45 -4.50
CA ASN A 362 29.93 12.24 -3.68
C ASN A 362 29.47 11.56 -2.39
N LEU A 363 29.94 10.34 -2.09
CA LEU A 363 29.52 9.59 -0.91
C LEU A 363 30.07 10.24 0.36
N LYS A 364 29.17 10.79 1.19
CA LYS A 364 29.50 11.56 2.41
C LYS A 364 29.27 10.74 3.68
N LEU A 365 28.35 9.80 3.67
CA LEU A 365 27.96 9.01 4.84
C LEU A 365 27.70 7.55 4.47
N SER A 366 28.36 6.64 5.17
CA SER A 366 28.01 5.22 5.23
C SER A 366 27.61 4.86 6.65
N GLU A 367 26.37 4.40 6.82
CA GLU A 367 25.82 4.06 8.12
C GLU A 367 25.53 2.55 8.19
N ILE A 368 26.09 1.87 9.19
CA ILE A 368 25.70 0.49 9.53
C ILE A 368 24.79 0.55 10.75
N ILE A 369 23.58 0.04 10.60
CA ILE A 369 22.59 -0.09 11.68
C ILE A 369 22.48 -1.57 12.02
N TYR A 370 22.86 -1.99 13.22
CA TYR A 370 23.00 -3.41 13.57
C TYR A 370 22.35 -3.75 14.92
N GLN A 371 22.03 -5.02 15.13
CA GLN A 371 21.52 -5.57 16.39
C GLN A 371 22.64 -6.30 17.16
N ASP A 372 22.49 -6.42 18.48
CA ASP A 372 23.44 -7.17 19.30
C ASP A 372 23.56 -8.63 18.87
N GLY A 373 24.80 -9.12 18.80
CA GLY A 373 25.10 -10.49 18.39
C GLY A 373 25.17 -10.72 16.87
N ASP A 374 25.04 -9.68 16.04
CA ASP A 374 25.21 -9.81 14.59
C ASP A 374 26.65 -10.16 14.22
N ALA A 375 26.87 -11.42 13.85
CA ALA A 375 28.18 -11.94 13.45
C ALA A 375 28.71 -11.26 12.19
N SER A 376 27.86 -10.61 11.37
CA SER A 376 28.25 -10.01 10.08
C SER A 376 28.89 -8.63 10.23
N ILE A 377 28.74 -7.97 11.38
CA ILE A 377 29.13 -6.56 11.55
C ILE A 377 30.61 -6.33 11.20
N HIS A 378 31.50 -7.22 11.65
CA HIS A 378 32.94 -7.08 11.40
C HIS A 378 33.30 -7.16 9.92
N LEU A 379 32.55 -7.94 9.13
CA LEU A 379 32.74 -8.04 7.67
C LEU A 379 32.25 -6.78 6.97
N LEU A 380 31.09 -6.25 7.37
CA LEU A 380 30.56 -4.99 6.84
C LEU A 380 31.48 -3.79 7.15
N VAL A 381 32.05 -3.74 8.36
CA VAL A 381 33.03 -2.73 8.73
C VAL A 381 34.28 -2.84 7.85
N LYS A 382 34.83 -4.05 7.67
CA LYS A 382 35.99 -4.29 6.81
C LYS A 382 35.74 -3.86 5.35
N PHE A 383 34.54 -4.10 4.84
CA PHE A 383 34.13 -3.63 3.51
C PHE A 383 34.14 -2.10 3.42
N LEU A 384 33.53 -1.40 4.38
CA LEU A 384 33.51 0.07 4.38
C LEU A 384 34.91 0.66 4.59
N GLU A 385 35.78 0.04 5.38
CA GLU A 385 37.19 0.43 5.51
C GLU A 385 37.95 0.29 4.18
N GLY A 386 37.67 -0.78 3.43
CA GLY A 386 38.19 -0.98 2.07
C GLY A 386 37.74 0.12 1.11
N MET A 387 36.45 0.49 1.16
CA MET A 387 35.90 1.63 0.40
C MET A 387 36.54 2.96 0.80
N TRP A 388 36.81 3.16 2.10
CA TRP A 388 37.32 4.43 2.62
C TRP A 388 38.68 4.82 2.04
N ARG A 389 39.52 3.82 1.73
CA ARG A 389 40.79 4.05 1.01
C ARG A 389 40.60 4.74 -0.35
N ASN A 390 39.46 4.49 -0.99
CA ASN A 390 39.09 5.05 -2.29
C ASN A 390 38.17 6.29 -2.17
N LEU A 391 37.59 6.54 -0.98
CA LEU A 391 36.58 7.58 -0.74
C LEU A 391 36.85 8.34 0.58
N PRO A 392 37.87 9.22 0.63
CA PRO A 392 38.34 9.84 1.87
C PRO A 392 37.33 10.78 2.55
N ASN A 393 36.34 11.29 1.81
CA ASN A 393 35.30 12.20 2.33
C ASN A 393 34.11 11.47 2.97
N ASN A 394 34.08 10.14 2.93
CA ASN A 394 32.98 9.34 3.46
C ASN A 394 33.12 9.15 4.97
N LYS A 395 32.13 9.59 5.75
CA LYS A 395 32.05 9.33 7.20
C LYS A 395 31.39 7.98 7.44
N ILE A 396 32.02 7.12 8.24
CA ILE A 396 31.42 5.86 8.66
C ILE A 396 30.74 6.05 10.02
N LYS A 397 29.46 5.70 10.12
CA LYS A 397 28.68 5.72 11.35
C LYS A 397 28.19 4.32 11.67
N LEU A 398 28.38 3.89 12.92
CA LEU A 398 27.83 2.64 13.43
C LEU A 398 26.72 2.99 14.43
N THR A 399 25.51 2.50 14.19
CA THR A 399 24.35 2.73 15.05
C THR A 399 23.86 1.36 15.53
N LYS A 400 23.91 1.15 16.84
CA LYS A 400 23.30 -0.03 17.45
C LYS A 400 21.81 0.23 17.66
N VAL A 401 20.97 -0.74 17.31
CA VAL A 401 19.53 -0.77 17.62
C VAL A 401 19.25 -1.92 18.57
N ASP A 402 18.40 -1.64 19.55
CA ASP A 402 18.01 -2.58 20.61
C ASP A 402 17.07 -3.69 20.12
#